data_AF-T0S815-F1
#
_entry.id   AF-T0S815-F1
#
_cell.length_a   1.000
_cell.length_b   1.000
_cell.length_c   1.000
_cell.angle_alpha   90.00
_cell.angle_beta   90.00
_cell.angle_gamma   90.00
#
_symmetry.space_group_name_H-M   'P 1'
#
loop_
_entity.id
_entity.type
_entity.pdbx_description
1 polymer ?
#
loop_
_entity_poly.entity_id
_entity_poly.type
_entity_poly.pdbx_seq_one_letter_code
_entity_poly.pdbx_strand_id
1 'polypeptide(L)'
;MKKEYPQLFENIEKIVYENNLELERKVLDSLPFAYVHTYIAVFSPHDFEEEIKIGLETDMPIFTEGYIERTLKTILQSKFNISFGQIFDAKDQFDLILNTNQTSTQEITIREIMISPEILSRDIFAVYSACEQIVLERMKSRNKE
;
A
#
# COMPACT_ATOMS: atom_id res chain seq x y z
N MET A 1 -10.90 -9.80 -12.88
CA MET A 1 -11.73 -8.69 -12.38
C MET A 1 -12.15 -8.90 -10.93
N LYS A 2 -13.30 -9.53 -10.59
CA LYS A 2 -13.74 -9.66 -9.18
C LYS A 2 -12.75 -10.42 -8.26
N LYS A 3 -11.99 -11.38 -8.80
CA LYS A 3 -10.90 -12.07 -8.07
C LYS A 3 -9.55 -11.36 -8.13
N GLU A 4 -9.35 -10.48 -9.10
CA GLU A 4 -8.06 -9.79 -9.34
C GLU A 4 -7.98 -8.48 -8.56
N TYR A 5 -9.09 -7.73 -8.51
CA TYR A 5 -9.22 -6.45 -7.81
C TYR A 5 -10.49 -6.46 -6.95
N PRO A 6 -10.54 -7.31 -5.92
CA PRO A 6 -11.77 -7.54 -5.17
C PRO A 6 -12.31 -6.26 -4.51
N GLN A 7 -11.43 -5.40 -3.96
CA GLN A 7 -11.85 -4.16 -3.29
C GLN A 7 -12.42 -3.13 -4.28
N LEU A 8 -11.69 -2.87 -5.36
CA LEU A 8 -12.15 -1.98 -6.43
C LEU A 8 -13.50 -2.45 -6.99
N PHE A 9 -13.64 -3.76 -7.21
CA PHE A 9 -14.88 -4.33 -7.72
C PHE A 9 -16.03 -4.17 -6.72
N GLU A 10 -15.84 -4.49 -5.44
CA GLU A 10 -16.86 -4.39 -4.39
C GLU A 10 -17.33 -2.94 -4.20
N ASN A 11 -16.40 -1.98 -4.16
CA ASN A 11 -16.73 -0.56 -4.04
C ASN A 11 -17.51 -0.04 -5.25
N ILE A 12 -17.08 -0.39 -6.46
CA ILE A 12 -17.81 0.00 -7.68
C ILE A 12 -19.18 -0.68 -7.74
N GLU A 13 -19.25 -1.96 -7.38
CA GLU A 13 -20.50 -2.73 -7.33
C GLU A 13 -21.51 -2.02 -6.42
N LYS A 14 -21.11 -1.63 -5.20
CA LYS A 14 -21.93 -0.86 -4.27
C LYS A 14 -22.40 0.48 -4.86
N ILE A 15 -21.49 1.28 -5.41
CA ILE A 15 -21.82 2.58 -6.00
C ILE A 15 -22.79 2.43 -7.17
N VAL A 16 -22.57 1.45 -8.04
CA VAL A 16 -23.43 1.20 -9.21
C VAL A 16 -24.84 0.82 -8.76
N TYR A 17 -24.97 -0.11 -7.81
CA TYR A 17 -26.27 -0.56 -7.31
C TYR A 17 -27.02 0.55 -6.54
N GLU A 18 -26.32 1.39 -5.78
CA GLU A 18 -26.94 2.51 -5.05
C GLU A 18 -27.45 3.62 -5.99
N ASN A 19 -26.75 3.87 -7.10
CA ASN A 19 -27.02 5.04 -7.96
C ASN A 19 -27.84 4.72 -9.23
N ASN A 20 -28.07 3.45 -9.56
CA ASN A 20 -28.69 3.05 -10.83
C ASN A 20 -29.86 2.07 -10.67
N LEU A 21 -30.60 2.17 -9.55
CA LEU A 21 -31.72 1.27 -9.20
C LEU A 21 -32.82 1.17 -10.27
N GLU A 22 -32.97 2.20 -11.10
CA GLU A 22 -33.97 2.29 -12.18
C GLU A 22 -33.60 1.46 -13.43
N LEU A 23 -32.35 0.97 -13.54
CA LEU A 23 -31.89 0.24 -14.71
C LEU A 23 -32.38 -1.22 -14.72
N GLU A 24 -32.53 -1.77 -15.93
CA GLU A 24 -32.79 -3.19 -16.09
C GLU A 24 -31.67 -4.01 -15.45
N ARG A 25 -32.04 -5.05 -14.70
CA ARG A 25 -31.11 -5.85 -13.88
C ARG A 25 -29.90 -6.37 -14.67
N LYS A 26 -30.12 -6.79 -15.92
CA LYS A 26 -29.05 -7.27 -16.80
C LYS A 26 -28.01 -6.18 -17.12
N VAL A 27 -28.45 -4.94 -17.29
CA VAL A 27 -27.56 -3.79 -17.51
C VAL A 27 -26.83 -3.48 -16.20
N LEU A 28 -27.58 -3.42 -15.09
CA LEU A 28 -27.06 -3.14 -13.76
C LEU A 28 -25.94 -4.10 -13.34
N ASP A 29 -26.07 -5.39 -13.63
CA ASP A 29 -25.07 -6.42 -13.28
C ASP A 29 -23.79 -6.34 -14.14
N SER A 30 -23.85 -5.71 -15.32
CA SER A 30 -22.71 -5.56 -16.24
C SER A 30 -21.89 -4.28 -16.03
N LEU A 31 -22.52 -3.24 -15.49
CA LEU A 31 -21.91 -1.94 -15.26
C LEU A 31 -20.67 -1.99 -14.35
N PRO A 32 -20.65 -2.76 -13.23
CA PRO A 32 -19.47 -2.81 -12.37
C PRO A 32 -18.23 -3.30 -13.12
N PHE A 33 -18.38 -4.28 -14.01
CA PHE A 33 -17.28 -4.74 -14.85
C PHE A 33 -16.77 -3.66 -15.80
N ALA A 34 -17.67 -2.92 -16.46
CA ALA A 34 -17.31 -1.85 -17.37
C ALA A 34 -16.59 -0.70 -16.65
N TYR A 35 -17.09 -0.31 -15.47
CA TYR A 35 -16.45 0.71 -14.65
C TYR A 35 -15.08 0.27 -14.17
N VAL A 36 -14.95 -0.91 -13.56
CA VAL A 36 -13.65 -1.43 -13.11
C VAL A 36 -12.66 -1.44 -14.27
N HIS A 37 -13.10 -1.86 -15.47
CA HIS A 37 -12.22 -1.93 -16.65
C HIS A 37 -11.77 -0.55 -17.12
N THR A 38 -12.63 0.45 -16.98
CA THR A 38 -12.31 1.85 -17.31
C THR A 38 -11.36 2.43 -16.27
N TYR A 39 -11.58 2.16 -14.98
CA TYR A 39 -10.73 2.64 -13.90
C TYR A 39 -9.31 2.09 -13.99
N ILE A 40 -9.13 0.79 -14.18
CA ILE A 40 -7.78 0.18 -14.31
C ILE A 40 -7.06 0.57 -15.61
N ALA A 41 -7.77 1.16 -16.58
CA ALA A 41 -7.14 1.70 -17.79
C ALA A 41 -6.49 3.07 -17.55
N VAL A 42 -6.86 3.76 -16.47
CA VAL A 42 -6.40 5.11 -16.14
C VAL A 42 -5.57 5.13 -14.86
N PHE A 43 -5.93 4.31 -13.87
CA PHE A 43 -5.33 4.27 -12.54
C PHE A 43 -4.67 2.92 -12.27
N SER A 44 -3.68 2.89 -11.37
CA SER A 44 -3.15 1.62 -10.89
C SER A 44 -4.26 0.94 -10.08
N PRO A 45 -4.54 -0.34 -10.30
CA PRO A 45 -5.51 -1.05 -9.48
C PRO A 45 -5.11 -1.07 -8.00
N HIS A 46 -3.83 -0.94 -7.71
CA HIS A 46 -3.31 -0.83 -6.35
C HIS A 46 -3.77 0.45 -5.66
N ASP A 47 -4.05 1.53 -6.38
CA ASP A 47 -4.49 2.82 -5.78
C ASP A 47 -5.82 2.68 -5.00
N PHE A 48 -6.54 1.58 -5.20
CA PHE A 48 -7.81 1.26 -4.52
C PHE A 48 -7.66 0.28 -3.36
N GLU A 49 -6.45 -0.20 -3.10
CA GLU A 49 -6.12 -1.00 -1.93
C GLU A 49 -5.76 -0.08 -0.76
N GLU A 50 -5.84 -0.61 0.46
CA GLU A 50 -5.51 0.15 1.67
C GLU A 50 -4.04 0.62 1.66
N GLU A 51 -3.82 1.92 1.87
CA GLU A 51 -2.49 2.52 1.84
C GLU A 51 -1.58 1.94 2.93
N ILE A 52 -0.35 1.59 2.57
CA ILE A 52 0.72 1.21 3.50
C ILE A 52 1.55 2.46 3.77
N LYS A 53 1.54 2.92 5.02
CA LYS A 53 2.29 4.10 5.46
C LYS A 53 3.68 3.66 5.90
N ILE A 54 4.68 4.08 5.15
CA ILE A 54 6.09 3.75 5.39
C ILE A 54 6.79 4.97 5.99
N GLY A 55 7.35 4.80 7.17
CA GLY A 55 8.17 5.81 7.84
C GLY A 55 9.66 5.57 7.58
N LEU A 56 10.42 6.64 7.33
CA LEU A 56 11.89 6.57 7.24
C LEU A 56 12.52 7.23 8.47
N GLU A 57 13.29 6.46 9.22
CA GLU A 57 14.09 6.91 10.37
C GLU A 57 15.56 6.92 9.94
N THR A 58 16.10 8.12 9.76
CA THR A 58 17.47 8.29 9.26
C THR A 58 18.11 9.54 9.84
N ASP A 59 19.41 9.47 10.15
CA ASP A 59 20.25 10.62 10.46
C ASP A 59 20.97 11.18 9.21
N MET A 60 20.68 10.61 8.04
CA MET A 60 21.32 10.97 6.79
C MET A 60 20.86 12.34 6.29
N PRO A 61 21.66 13.03 5.47
CA PRO A 61 21.25 14.28 4.84
C PRO A 61 19.96 14.11 4.01
N ILE A 62 19.13 15.15 3.96
CA ILE A 62 17.83 15.18 3.25
C ILE A 62 17.90 14.71 1.78
N PHE A 63 19.06 14.88 1.12
CA PHE A 63 19.26 14.38 -0.24
C PHE A 63 19.28 12.85 -0.30
N THR A 64 19.97 12.21 0.64
CA THR A 64 20.05 10.75 0.76
C THR A 64 18.70 10.19 1.15
N GLU A 65 18.01 10.85 2.09
CA GLU A 65 16.64 10.51 2.47
C GLU A 65 15.70 10.51 1.25
N GLY A 66 15.66 11.62 0.50
CA GLY A 66 14.85 11.71 -0.71
C GLY A 66 15.31 10.79 -1.85
N TYR A 67 16.54 10.27 -1.81
CA TYR A 67 16.99 9.21 -2.71
C TYR A 67 16.41 7.84 -2.32
N ILE A 68 16.45 7.51 -1.03
CA ILE A 68 15.88 6.26 -0.48
C ILE A 68 14.39 6.20 -0.79
N GLU A 69 13.64 7.25 -0.44
CA GLU A 69 12.19 7.32 -0.65
C GLU A 69 11.84 7.15 -2.14
N ARG A 70 12.48 7.91 -3.03
CA ARG A 70 12.20 7.80 -4.48
C ARG A 70 12.54 6.42 -5.04
N THR A 71 13.65 5.84 -4.62
CA THR A 71 14.10 4.53 -5.09
C THR A 71 13.08 3.45 -4.69
N LEU A 72 12.74 3.39 -3.40
CA LEU A 72 11.78 2.42 -2.90
C LEU A 72 10.38 2.67 -3.45
N LYS A 73 9.93 3.93 -3.52
CA LYS A 73 8.64 4.28 -4.12
C LYS A 73 8.55 3.80 -5.57
N THR A 74 9.59 4.03 -6.38
CA THR A 74 9.61 3.62 -7.78
C THR A 74 9.43 2.11 -7.93
N ILE A 75 10.06 1.33 -7.05
CA ILE A 75 10.01 -0.13 -7.07
C ILE A 75 8.64 -0.64 -6.60
N LEU A 76 8.14 -0.08 -5.49
CA LEU A 76 6.99 -0.62 -4.75
C LEU A 76 5.64 -0.13 -5.27
N GLN A 77 5.55 1.09 -5.84
CA GLN A 77 4.26 1.69 -6.27
C GLN A 77 3.55 0.89 -7.37
N SER A 78 4.28 0.05 -8.10
CA SER A 78 3.70 -0.84 -9.12
C SER A 78 2.97 -2.05 -8.52
N LYS A 79 3.08 -2.26 -7.20
CA LYS A 79 2.61 -3.45 -6.48
C LYS A 79 1.77 -3.13 -5.25
N PHE A 80 1.95 -1.95 -4.67
CA PHE A 80 1.30 -1.56 -3.42
C PHE A 80 0.84 -0.11 -3.49
N ASN A 81 -0.25 0.20 -2.81
CA ASN A 81 -0.60 1.58 -2.46
C ASN A 81 0.28 2.01 -1.29
N ILE A 82 1.22 2.94 -1.52
CA ILE A 82 2.22 3.31 -0.51
C ILE A 82 2.38 4.81 -0.40
N SER A 83 2.56 5.27 0.83
CA SER A 83 3.00 6.63 1.14
C SER A 83 4.26 6.59 2.00
N PHE A 84 5.13 7.59 1.79
CA PHE A 84 6.30 7.81 2.63
C PHE A 84 6.06 9.03 3.51
N GLY A 85 6.54 8.97 4.75
CA GLY A 85 6.52 10.09 5.67
C GLY A 85 7.73 10.10 6.59
N GLN A 86 8.06 11.28 7.09
CA GLN A 86 9.14 11.46 8.04
C GLN A 86 8.66 11.11 9.46
N ILE A 87 9.50 10.38 10.20
CA ILE A 87 9.23 10.00 11.58
C ILE A 87 9.71 11.14 12.48
N PHE A 88 8.78 12.00 12.89
CA PHE A 88 9.08 13.06 13.85
C PHE A 88 8.82 12.62 15.29
N ASP A 89 7.61 12.13 15.59
CA ASP A 89 7.25 11.67 16.96
C ASP A 89 6.11 10.63 17.00
N ALA A 90 5.55 10.24 15.84
CA ALA A 90 4.37 9.38 15.77
C ALA A 90 4.69 8.07 15.03
N LYS A 91 5.52 7.21 15.62
CA LYS A 91 5.86 5.89 15.02
C LYS A 91 4.60 5.05 14.77
N ASP A 92 3.62 5.10 15.68
CA ASP A 92 2.36 4.34 15.62
C ASP A 92 1.45 4.66 14.41
N GLN A 93 1.72 5.74 13.68
CA GLN A 93 0.94 6.08 12.47
C GLN A 93 1.42 5.33 11.22
N PHE A 94 2.56 4.64 11.30
CA PHE A 94 3.19 3.93 10.20
C PHE A 94 2.99 2.42 10.36
N ASP A 95 2.77 1.74 9.23
CA ASP A 95 2.66 0.28 9.17
C ASP A 95 4.05 -0.38 9.13
N LEU A 96 5.04 0.35 8.59
CA LEU A 96 6.40 -0.09 8.40
C LEU A 96 7.37 1.06 8.67
N ILE A 97 8.39 0.81 9.48
CA ILE A 97 9.50 1.73 9.73
C ILE A 97 10.75 1.20 9.05
N LEU A 98 11.39 2.04 8.25
CA LEU A 98 12.69 1.78 7.65
C LEU A 98 13.73 2.56 8.42
N ASN A 99 14.74 1.88 8.94
CA ASN A 99 15.77 2.49 9.75
C ASN A 99 17.15 2.33 9.09
N THR A 100 17.89 3.42 8.96
CA THR A 100 19.30 3.38 8.53
C THR A 100 20.28 3.40 9.70
N ASN A 101 19.80 3.68 10.91
CA ASN A 101 20.59 3.93 12.10
C ASN A 101 20.72 2.63 12.91
N GLN A 102 21.95 2.24 13.27
CA GLN A 102 22.22 0.96 13.95
C GLN A 102 21.79 0.89 15.43
N THR A 103 20.96 1.81 15.91
CA THR A 103 20.81 2.09 17.36
C THR A 103 19.38 2.02 17.88
N SER A 104 18.46 1.34 17.19
CA SER A 104 17.11 1.09 17.76
C SER A 104 17.24 0.14 18.96
N THR A 105 17.11 0.70 20.17
CA THR A 105 17.16 -0.01 21.47
C THR A 105 15.78 -0.08 22.14
N GLN A 106 14.72 0.32 21.43
CA GLN A 106 13.36 0.30 21.95
C GLN A 106 12.66 -1.02 21.62
N GLU A 107 11.71 -1.43 22.47
CA GLU A 107 10.83 -2.57 22.20
C GLU A 107 10.02 -2.28 20.93
N ILE A 108 10.30 -3.03 19.88
CA ILE A 108 9.73 -2.84 18.55
C ILE A 108 8.32 -3.46 18.51
N THR A 109 7.28 -2.65 18.71
CA THR A 109 5.87 -3.05 18.53
C THR A 109 5.40 -2.98 17.06
N ILE A 110 6.11 -2.20 16.24
CA ILE A 110 5.81 -1.92 14.83
C ILE A 110 6.83 -2.64 13.94
N ARG A 111 6.48 -3.07 12.73
CA ARG A 111 7.50 -3.66 11.84
C ARG A 111 8.60 -2.65 11.54
N GLU A 112 9.81 -2.94 11.99
CA GLU A 112 11.01 -2.15 11.71
C GLU A 112 11.98 -2.98 10.86
N ILE A 113 12.52 -2.37 9.79
CA ILE A 113 13.50 -3.00 8.91
C ILE A 113 14.73 -2.11 8.83
N MET A 114 15.87 -2.70 9.13
CA MET A 114 17.17 -2.11 8.91
C MET A 114 17.52 -2.14 7.42
N ILE A 115 17.79 -0.97 6.83
CA ILE A 115 18.20 -0.83 5.42
C ILE A 115 19.51 -0.06 5.32
N SER A 116 20.28 -0.30 4.26
CA SER A 116 21.47 0.52 3.98
C SER A 116 21.05 1.82 3.29
N PRO A 117 21.75 2.96 3.56
CA PRO A 117 21.50 4.21 2.86
C PRO A 117 21.64 4.12 1.33
N GLU A 118 22.44 3.17 0.84
CA GLU A 118 22.65 2.90 -0.58
C GLU A 118 21.55 2.05 -1.22
N ILE A 119 20.66 1.44 -0.43
CA ILE A 119 19.59 0.54 -0.87
C ILE A 119 20.11 -0.65 -1.68
N LEU A 120 20.47 -1.71 -0.96
CA LEU A 120 20.96 -2.95 -1.57
C LEU A 120 19.78 -3.85 -1.98
N SER A 121 20.03 -4.83 -2.86
CA SER A 121 18.99 -5.77 -3.31
C SER A 121 18.31 -6.53 -2.16
N ARG A 122 19.06 -6.81 -1.07
CA ARG A 122 18.49 -7.42 0.14
C ARG A 122 17.49 -6.52 0.85
N ASP A 123 17.73 -5.20 0.82
CA ASP A 123 16.90 -4.20 1.47
C ASP A 123 15.58 -4.09 0.69
N ILE A 124 15.67 -4.03 -0.64
CA ILE A 124 14.50 -4.06 -1.54
C ILE A 124 13.64 -5.30 -1.26
N PHE A 125 14.27 -6.48 -1.20
CA PHE A 125 13.56 -7.72 -0.92
C PHE A 125 12.88 -7.71 0.45
N ALA A 126 13.58 -7.26 1.49
CA ALA A 126 13.03 -7.17 2.84
C ALA A 126 11.81 -6.24 2.92
N VAL A 127 11.91 -5.04 2.35
CA VAL A 127 10.82 -4.07 2.31
C VAL A 127 9.63 -4.62 1.52
N TYR A 128 9.89 -5.23 0.36
CA TYR A 128 8.85 -5.86 -0.46
C TYR A 128 8.11 -6.97 0.31
N SER A 129 8.85 -7.89 0.95
CA SER A 129 8.27 -8.97 1.75
C SER A 129 7.45 -8.46 2.92
N ALA A 130 7.87 -7.37 3.58
CA ALA A 130 7.11 -6.79 4.67
C ALA A 130 5.80 -6.13 4.20
N CYS A 131 5.83 -5.44 3.05
CA CYS A 131 4.62 -4.91 2.43
C CYS A 131 3.62 -6.04 2.10
N GLU A 132 4.10 -7.15 1.53
CA GLU A 132 3.26 -8.34 1.28
C GLU A 132 2.64 -8.89 2.57
N GLN A 133 3.41 -9.00 3.65
CA GLN A 133 2.89 -9.47 4.94
C GLN A 133 1.82 -8.54 5.52
N ILE A 134 2.00 -7.22 5.41
CA ILE A 134 1.01 -6.22 5.85
C ILE A 134 -0.31 -6.42 5.10
N VAL A 135 -0.25 -6.54 3.77
CA VAL A 135 -1.43 -6.78 2.94
C VAL A 135 -2.13 -8.08 3.33
N LEU A 136 -1.38 -9.18 3.49
CA LEU A 136 -1.94 -10.48 3.86
C LEU A 136 -2.63 -10.46 5.23
N GLU A 137 -2.09 -9.71 6.19
CA GLU A 137 -2.69 -9.57 7.52
C GLU A 137 -3.96 -8.75 7.50
N ARG A 138 -3.97 -7.62 6.80
CA ARG A 138 -5.18 -6.82 6.58
C ARG A 138 -6.28 -7.65 5.92
N MET A 139 -5.94 -8.46 4.91
CA MET A 139 -6.87 -9.40 4.29
C MET A 139 -7.41 -10.46 5.26
N LYS A 140 -6.57 -10.99 6.16
CA LYS A 140 -7.00 -11.98 7.17
C LYS A 140 -7.91 -11.38 8.24
N SER A 141 -7.63 -10.17 8.69
CA SER A 141 -8.44 -9.47 9.69
C SER A 141 -9.84 -9.19 9.15
N ARG A 142 -9.96 -8.78 7.89
CA ARG A 142 -11.26 -8.55 7.23
C ARG A 142 -12.13 -9.80 7.10
N ASN A 143 -11.54 -10.97 6.90
CA ASN A 143 -12.30 -12.23 6.80
C ASN A 143 -12.80 -12.75 8.16
N LYS A 144 -12.46 -12.10 9.27
CA LYS A 144 -12.89 -12.45 10.63
C LYS A 144 -14.01 -11.55 11.17
N GLU A 145 -14.27 -10.42 10.51
CA GLU A 145 -15.39 -9.52 10.79
C GLU A 145 -16.62 -9.94 9.97
#